data_AF-A0A2M9KPF2-F1
#
_entry.id   AF-A0A2M9KPF2-F1
#
_cell.length_a   1.000
_cell.length_b   1.000
_cell.length_c   1.000
_cell.angle_alpha   90.00
_cell.angle_beta   90.00
_cell.angle_gamma   90.00
#
_symmetry.space_group_name_H-M   'P 1'
#
loop_
_entity.id
_entity.type
_entity.pdbx_description
1 polymer ?
#
loop_
_entity_poly.entity_id
_entity_poly.type
_entity_poly.pdbx_seq_one_letter_code
_entity_poly.pdbx_strand_id
1 'polypeptide(L)'
;MPKLVGERLLDATVLVKKVTGAPVELASAYRDVTLPADPTAWTVCFQTPAADSPVTPATAVELSLVAPGTDCPERAGAARQASKAPVPAASPTPARTAVPVSTPVPPKPKKPQTPPPANDEPVFFKNCDAAKAAGKAPIRRGQPGYRDALDRDKDGIACDK
;
A
#
# COMPACT_ATOMS: atom_id res chain seq x y z
N MET A 1 3.44 -2.84 25.78
CA MET A 1 3.27 -4.02 24.90
C MET A 1 4.45 -4.95 25.14
N PRO A 2 4.27 -6.27 25.40
CA PRO A 2 5.40 -7.19 25.53
C PRO A 2 6.18 -7.31 24.20
N LYS A 3 7.46 -7.69 24.27
CA LYS A 3 8.29 -7.99 23.10
C LYS A 3 8.04 -9.43 22.66
N LEU A 4 7.40 -9.59 21.50
CA LEU A 4 6.97 -10.86 20.91
C LEU A 4 7.77 -11.18 19.64
N VAL A 5 8.54 -10.23 19.11
CA VAL A 5 9.43 -10.45 17.96
C VAL A 5 10.47 -11.52 18.30
N GLY A 6 10.50 -12.59 17.52
CA GLY A 6 11.33 -13.78 17.71
C GLY A 6 10.67 -14.90 18.52
N GLU A 7 9.49 -14.67 19.11
CA GLU A 7 8.72 -15.71 19.79
C GLU A 7 7.79 -16.47 18.83
N ARG A 8 7.37 -17.65 19.25
CA ARG A 8 6.32 -18.40 18.57
C ARG A 8 4.97 -17.72 18.76
N LEU A 9 4.12 -17.81 17.75
CA LEU A 9 2.78 -17.22 17.80
C LEU A 9 1.95 -17.73 18.99
N LEU A 10 2.09 -19.02 19.33
CA LEU A 10 1.36 -19.63 20.44
C LEU A 10 1.64 -18.93 21.76
N ASP A 11 2.92 -18.72 22.09
CA ASP A 11 3.34 -18.04 23.32
C ASP A 11 2.98 -16.55 23.26
N ALA A 12 3.21 -15.94 22.10
CA ALA A 12 2.95 -14.52 21.89
C ALA A 12 1.47 -14.15 22.08
N THR A 13 0.55 -14.96 21.56
CA THR A 13 -0.90 -14.71 21.69
C THR A 13 -1.39 -14.87 23.12
N VAL A 14 -0.81 -15.78 23.91
CA VAL A 14 -1.12 -15.92 25.35
C VAL A 14 -0.71 -14.65 26.11
N LEU A 15 0.47 -14.11 25.83
CA LEU A 15 0.97 -12.87 26.40
C LEU A 15 0.08 -11.67 26.02
N VAL A 16 -0.27 -11.53 24.75
CA VAL A 16 -1.13 -10.43 24.27
C VAL A 16 -2.52 -10.48 24.90
N LYS A 17 -3.15 -11.65 24.93
CA LYS A 17 -4.48 -11.83 25.53
C LYS A 17 -4.50 -11.43 27.01
N LYS A 18 -3.41 -11.66 27.73
CA LYS A 18 -3.25 -11.25 29.13
C LYS A 18 -3.10 -9.73 29.31
N VAL A 19 -2.58 -9.02 28.30
CA VAL A 19 -2.25 -7.58 28.40
C VAL A 19 -3.33 -6.69 27.80
N THR A 20 -3.83 -6.99 26.60
CA THR A 20 -4.79 -6.11 25.88
C THR A 20 -6.23 -6.61 25.93
N GLY A 21 -6.45 -7.91 26.15
CA GLY A 21 -7.77 -8.54 26.09
C GLY A 21 -8.46 -8.47 24.72
N ALA A 22 -7.76 -7.98 23.70
CA ALA A 22 -8.26 -7.72 22.35
C ALA A 22 -7.97 -8.90 21.41
N PRO A 23 -8.75 -9.05 20.31
CA PRO A 23 -8.40 -9.99 19.25
C PRO A 23 -7.08 -9.56 18.57
N VAL A 24 -6.28 -10.56 18.23
CA VAL A 24 -4.98 -10.37 17.56
C VAL A 24 -5.18 -10.61 16.08
N GLU A 25 -4.84 -9.61 15.27
CA GLU A 25 -4.82 -9.72 13.80
C GLU A 25 -3.52 -10.42 13.40
N LEU A 26 -3.67 -11.52 12.66
CA LEU A 26 -2.56 -12.33 12.20
C LEU A 26 -2.32 -12.04 10.72
N ALA A 27 -1.15 -11.52 10.41
CA ALA A 27 -0.74 -11.22 9.05
C ALA A 27 0.51 -12.05 8.68
N SER A 28 0.69 -12.31 7.39
CA SER A 28 1.96 -12.85 6.91
C SER A 28 2.96 -11.72 6.79
N ALA A 29 4.18 -11.93 7.28
CA ALA A 29 5.28 -11.00 7.04
C ALA A 29 5.62 -10.88 5.55
N TYR A 30 5.25 -11.88 4.75
CA TYR A 30 5.43 -11.87 3.31
C TYR A 30 4.09 -11.79 2.58
N ARG A 31 3.96 -10.84 1.65
CA ARG A 31 2.72 -10.68 0.87
C ARG A 31 2.39 -11.87 -0.03
N ASP A 32 3.42 -12.61 -0.46
CA ASP A 32 3.27 -13.77 -1.36
C ASP A 32 3.07 -15.09 -0.61
N VAL A 33 2.99 -15.05 0.73
CA VAL A 33 2.84 -16.25 1.56
C VAL A 33 1.50 -16.21 2.23
N THR A 34 0.64 -17.15 1.86
CA THR A 34 -0.66 -17.35 2.49
C THR A 34 -0.49 -17.95 3.88
N LEU A 35 -1.20 -17.40 4.86
CA LEU A 35 -1.25 -17.97 6.20
C LEU A 35 -2.01 -19.32 6.17
N PRO A 36 -1.47 -20.40 6.77
CA PRO A 36 -2.23 -21.62 7.00
C PRO A 36 -3.34 -21.37 8.03
N ALA A 37 -4.33 -22.28 8.09
CA ALA A 37 -5.39 -22.22 9.10
C ALA A 37 -4.85 -22.21 10.54
N ASP A 38 -3.72 -22.88 10.76
CA ASP A 38 -3.04 -22.97 12.06
C ASP A 38 -1.58 -22.50 11.97
N PRO A 39 -1.30 -21.19 12.09
CA PRO A 39 0.06 -20.64 12.05
C PRO A 39 0.75 -20.67 13.43
N THR A 40 0.32 -21.51 14.36
CA THR A 40 0.83 -21.54 15.75
C THR A 40 2.32 -21.89 15.85
N ALA A 41 2.85 -22.62 14.87
CA ALA A 41 4.27 -22.94 14.75
C ALA A 41 5.12 -21.82 14.10
N TRP A 42 4.49 -20.74 13.66
CA TRP A 42 5.16 -19.64 12.98
C TRP A 42 5.75 -18.66 13.99
N THR A 43 6.81 -17.98 13.56
CA THR A 43 7.55 -17.03 14.40
C THR A 43 7.10 -15.61 14.08
N VAL A 44 6.95 -14.77 15.11
CA VAL A 44 6.59 -13.36 14.95
C VAL A 44 7.83 -12.57 14.52
N CYS A 45 7.76 -11.89 13.38
CA CYS A 45 8.84 -11.00 12.90
C CYS A 45 8.57 -9.54 13.21
N PHE A 46 7.31 -9.11 13.10
CA PHE A 46 6.91 -7.75 13.38
C PHE A 46 5.68 -7.76 14.26
N GLN A 47 5.63 -6.79 15.17
CA GLN A 47 4.48 -6.55 16.01
C GLN A 47 4.10 -5.08 15.95
N THR A 48 2.81 -4.83 15.84
CA THR A 48 2.24 -3.50 15.91
C THR A 48 1.15 -3.53 16.98
N PRO A 49 1.21 -2.66 18.01
CA PRO A 49 2.25 -1.65 18.28
C PRO A 49 3.60 -2.23 18.70
N ALA A 50 4.67 -1.44 18.53
CA ALA A 50 6.04 -1.85 18.81
C ALA A 50 6.23 -2.28 20.28
N ALA A 51 7.27 -3.07 20.52
CA ALA A 51 7.65 -3.46 21.88
C ALA A 51 7.76 -2.23 22.77
N ASP A 52 7.32 -2.38 24.03
CA ASP A 52 7.37 -1.32 25.05
C ASP A 52 6.52 -0.07 24.75
N SER A 53 5.70 -0.10 23.69
CA SER A 53 4.71 0.95 23.45
C SER A 53 3.54 0.87 24.42
N PRO A 54 2.97 2.02 24.84
CA PRO A 54 1.76 2.04 25.65
C PRO A 54 0.62 1.41 24.87
N VAL A 55 -0.05 0.44 25.49
CA VAL A 55 -1.24 -0.22 24.93
C VAL A 55 -2.38 -0.07 25.90
N THR A 56 -3.53 0.33 25.38
CA THR A 56 -4.78 0.35 26.14
C THR A 56 -5.48 -1.01 26.00
N PRO A 57 -6.32 -1.39 26.97
CA PRO A 57 -7.24 -2.50 26.76
C PRO A 57 -8.09 -2.23 25.51
N ALA A 58 -8.38 -3.29 24.74
CA ALA A 58 -9.02 -3.22 23.42
C ALA A 58 -8.17 -2.64 22.26
N THR A 59 -6.86 -2.42 22.44
CA THR A 59 -5.97 -2.09 21.30
C THR A 59 -5.85 -3.30 20.37
N ALA A 60 -6.16 -3.13 19.09
CA ALA A 60 -5.90 -4.14 18.07
C ALA A 60 -4.39 -4.35 17.92
N VAL A 61 -3.97 -5.61 17.98
CA VAL A 61 -2.57 -6.01 17.88
C VAL A 61 -2.39 -6.76 16.58
N GLU A 62 -1.51 -6.27 15.74
CA GLU A 62 -1.16 -6.92 14.48
C GLU A 62 0.20 -7.61 14.61
N LEU A 63 0.21 -8.91 14.32
CA LEU A 63 1.42 -9.74 14.34
C LEU A 63 1.72 -10.22 12.92
N SER A 64 2.89 -9.85 12.40
CA SER A 64 3.39 -10.38 11.13
C SER A 64 4.24 -11.61 11.38
N LEU A 65 3.83 -12.73 10.78
CA LEU A 65 4.39 -14.06 11.01
C LEU A 65 5.21 -14.56 9.84
N VAL A 66 6.22 -15.37 10.13
CA VAL A 66 7.03 -16.05 9.13
C VAL A 66 7.03 -17.56 9.35
N ALA A 67 7.01 -18.31 8.25
CA ALA A 67 7.12 -19.76 8.29
C ALA A 67 8.42 -20.20 8.98
N PRO A 68 8.42 -21.35 9.67
CA PRO A 68 9.63 -21.88 10.28
C PRO A 68 10.71 -22.13 9.21
N GLY A 69 11.95 -21.75 9.51
CA GLY A 69 13.09 -21.88 8.59
C GLY A 69 13.17 -20.79 7.52
N THR A 70 12.38 -19.72 7.64
CA THR A 70 12.51 -18.54 6.78
C THR A 70 12.80 -17.29 7.58
N ASP A 71 13.70 -16.48 7.05
CA ASP A 71 14.19 -15.27 7.72
C ASP A 71 13.14 -14.18 7.76
N CYS A 72 13.29 -13.25 8.70
CA CYS A 72 12.39 -12.11 8.77
C CYS A 72 12.72 -11.13 7.64
N PRO A 73 11.73 -10.69 6.84
CA PRO A 73 11.99 -9.65 5.85
C PRO A 73 12.34 -8.34 6.54
N GLU A 74 13.03 -7.43 5.84
CA GLU A 74 13.40 -6.12 6.39
C GLU A 74 12.19 -5.22 6.69
N ARG A 75 11.04 -5.50 6.03
CA ARG A 75 9.76 -4.86 6.29
C ARG A 75 8.61 -5.85 6.13
N ALA A 76 7.58 -5.73 6.97
CA ALA A 76 6.33 -6.46 6.81
C ALA A 76 5.69 -6.20 5.42
N GLY A 77 5.22 -7.24 4.76
CA GLY A 77 4.66 -7.19 3.41
C GLY A 77 5.70 -7.22 2.28
N ALA A 78 6.97 -7.50 2.57
CA ALA A 78 7.97 -7.75 1.53
C ALA A 78 7.63 -9.02 0.72
N ALA A 79 8.18 -9.12 -0.49
CA ALA A 79 8.11 -10.35 -1.28
C ALA A 79 9.24 -11.31 -0.88
N ARG A 80 8.98 -12.64 -0.86
CA ARG A 80 10.04 -13.64 -0.59
C ARG A 80 11.11 -13.68 -1.69
N GLN A 81 10.73 -13.31 -2.91
CA GLN A 81 11.65 -13.26 -4.04
C GLN A 81 12.12 -11.83 -4.29
N ALA A 82 13.32 -11.52 -3.82
CA ALA A 82 14.17 -10.52 -4.45
C ALA A 82 15.31 -11.26 -5.17
N SER A 83 15.06 -11.81 -6.36
CA SER A 83 16.12 -12.19 -7.29
C SER A 83 15.60 -12.33 -8.73
N LYS A 84 16.15 -11.47 -9.59
CA LYS A 84 15.90 -11.24 -11.03
C LYS A 84 14.66 -10.39 -11.39
N ALA A 85 14.58 -9.20 -10.81
CA ALA A 85 14.20 -8.03 -11.60
C ALA A 85 15.28 -6.97 -11.37
N PRO A 86 15.85 -6.35 -12.42
CA PRO A 86 16.71 -5.21 -12.19
C PRO A 86 15.88 -4.18 -11.44
N VAL A 87 16.40 -3.76 -10.30
CA VAL A 87 16.03 -2.52 -9.65
C VAL A 87 15.92 -1.49 -10.78
N PRO A 88 14.78 -0.81 -11.02
CA PRO A 88 14.86 0.48 -11.67
C PRO A 88 15.72 1.30 -10.73
N ALA A 89 17.00 1.40 -11.09
CA ALA A 89 17.96 2.27 -10.45
C ALA A 89 17.25 3.59 -10.23
N ALA A 90 17.38 4.09 -8.99
CA ALA A 90 17.08 5.46 -8.64
C ALA A 90 17.39 6.35 -9.84
N SER A 91 16.35 6.90 -10.48
CA SER A 91 16.56 7.96 -11.44
C SER A 91 17.15 9.10 -10.60
N PRO A 92 18.43 9.46 -10.82
CA PRO A 92 19.09 10.43 -9.97
C PRO A 92 18.29 11.72 -10.06
N THR A 93 17.93 12.27 -8.92
CA THR A 93 17.50 13.65 -8.78
C THR A 93 18.48 14.52 -9.56
N PRO A 94 18.11 15.15 -10.70
CA PRO A 94 18.89 16.27 -11.16
C PRO A 94 18.57 17.39 -10.17
N ALA A 95 19.52 17.62 -9.27
CA ALA A 95 19.66 18.87 -8.55
C ALA A 95 19.70 20.00 -9.59
N ARG A 96 18.53 20.53 -9.95
CA ARG A 96 18.44 21.86 -10.55
C ARG A 96 18.60 22.84 -9.42
N THR A 97 19.86 23.24 -9.24
CA THR A 97 20.29 24.62 -9.10
C THR A 97 19.28 25.52 -8.39
N ALA A 98 19.59 25.85 -7.15
CA ALA A 98 19.04 27.01 -6.48
C ALA A 98 19.17 28.23 -7.41
N VAL A 99 18.03 28.79 -7.82
CA VAL A 99 17.92 30.17 -8.29
C VAL A 99 17.08 30.92 -7.27
N PRO A 100 17.51 32.14 -6.88
CA PRO A 100 17.07 32.80 -5.67
C PRO A 100 15.65 33.36 -5.79
N VAL A 101 14.99 33.36 -4.63
CA VAL A 101 13.86 34.16 -4.15
C VAL A 101 13.35 35.25 -5.12
N SER A 102 12.06 35.19 -5.41
CA SER A 102 11.25 36.37 -5.73
C SER A 102 9.90 36.24 -5.02
N THR A 103 9.81 36.94 -3.88
CA THR A 103 8.66 37.61 -3.25
C THR A 103 7.29 36.89 -3.06
N PRO A 104 6.62 37.09 -1.90
CA PRO A 104 5.35 36.44 -1.55
C PRO A 104 4.16 37.08 -2.28
N VAL A 105 3.29 36.24 -2.85
CA VAL A 105 2.00 36.64 -3.45
C VAL A 105 0.85 36.20 -2.51
N PRO A 106 -0.20 37.03 -2.30
CA PRO A 106 -1.23 36.84 -1.25
C PRO A 106 -2.14 35.62 -1.47
N PRO A 107 -2.86 35.11 -0.44
CA PRO A 107 -3.66 33.90 -0.53
C PRO A 107 -4.97 34.14 -1.31
N LYS A 108 -5.33 33.21 -2.21
CA LYS A 108 -6.62 33.17 -2.92
C LYS A 108 -7.33 31.82 -2.64
N PRO A 109 -8.69 31.78 -2.61
CA PRO A 109 -9.48 31.01 -1.65
C PRO A 109 -9.71 29.53 -2.02
N LYS A 110 -9.98 28.71 -0.98
CA LYS A 110 -10.35 27.28 -1.04
C LYS A 110 -11.56 27.04 -1.97
N LYS A 111 -11.40 26.17 -2.97
CA LYS A 111 -12.53 25.56 -3.70
C LYS A 111 -12.96 24.22 -3.04
N PRO A 112 -14.23 23.81 -3.17
CA PRO A 112 -14.81 22.67 -2.44
C PRO A 112 -14.15 21.33 -2.80
N GLN A 113 -13.94 20.47 -1.80
CA GLN A 113 -13.51 19.08 -2.01
C GLN A 113 -14.69 18.27 -2.55
N THR A 114 -14.58 17.82 -3.80
CA THR A 114 -15.46 16.81 -4.41
C THR A 114 -15.29 15.48 -3.65
N PRO A 115 -16.38 14.73 -3.35
CA PRO A 115 -16.28 13.43 -2.70
C PRO A 115 -15.43 12.44 -3.53
N PRO A 116 -14.75 11.47 -2.89
CA PRO A 116 -13.92 10.50 -3.60
C PRO A 116 -14.78 9.68 -4.59
N PRO A 117 -14.35 9.50 -5.86
CA PRO A 117 -15.09 8.68 -6.82
C PRO A 117 -15.12 7.22 -6.35
N ALA A 118 -16.31 6.62 -6.43
CA ALA A 118 -16.58 5.26 -6.04
C ALA A 118 -16.08 4.27 -7.09
N ASN A 119 -15.29 3.28 -6.66
CA ASN A 119 -14.95 2.02 -7.35
C ASN A 119 -14.61 2.16 -8.85
N ASP A 120 -13.47 2.78 -9.13
CA ASP A 120 -12.80 2.72 -10.44
C ASP A 120 -12.14 1.35 -10.64
N GLU A 121 -12.91 0.34 -11.04
CA GLU A 121 -12.33 -0.88 -11.62
C GLU A 121 -11.56 -0.48 -12.90
N PRO A 122 -10.29 -0.91 -13.08
CA PRO A 122 -9.46 -0.45 -14.19
C PRO A 122 -9.91 -1.08 -15.51
N VAL A 123 -10.85 -0.43 -16.20
CA VAL A 123 -11.30 -0.88 -17.53
C VAL A 123 -10.23 -0.58 -18.57
N PHE A 124 -9.55 -1.59 -19.10
CA PHE A 124 -8.47 -1.43 -20.08
C PHE A 124 -8.99 -1.53 -21.52
N PHE A 125 -8.98 -0.41 -22.27
CA PHE A 125 -9.30 -0.40 -23.70
C PHE A 125 -8.06 -0.49 -24.57
N LYS A 126 -7.99 -1.37 -25.58
CA LYS A 126 -6.79 -1.45 -26.44
C LYS A 126 -6.58 -0.18 -27.28
N ASN A 127 -7.66 0.44 -27.74
CA ASN A 127 -7.69 1.65 -28.57
C ASN A 127 -9.00 2.41 -28.37
N CYS A 128 -9.12 3.58 -28.99
CA CYS A 128 -10.33 4.40 -28.93
C CYS A 128 -11.55 3.75 -29.59
N ASP A 129 -11.37 2.88 -30.58
CA ASP A 129 -12.47 2.12 -31.18
C ASP A 129 -13.11 1.17 -30.18
N ALA A 130 -12.31 0.48 -29.36
CA ALA A 130 -12.82 -0.38 -28.29
C ALA A 130 -13.55 0.43 -27.21
N ALA A 131 -13.08 1.64 -26.90
CA ALA A 131 -13.73 2.54 -25.95
C ALA A 131 -15.07 3.09 -26.47
N LYS A 132 -15.14 3.45 -27.77
CA LYS A 132 -16.37 3.88 -28.44
C LYS A 132 -17.37 2.73 -28.56
N ALA A 133 -16.92 1.54 -28.96
CA ALA A 133 -17.75 0.33 -29.05
C ALA A 133 -18.36 -0.07 -27.70
N ALA A 134 -17.62 0.13 -26.60
CA ALA A 134 -18.12 -0.09 -25.25
C ALA A 134 -19.03 1.05 -24.71
N GLY A 135 -19.25 2.10 -25.51
CA GLY A 135 -20.03 3.28 -25.11
C GLY A 135 -19.41 4.06 -23.96
N LYS A 136 -18.08 4.02 -23.84
CA LYS A 136 -17.32 4.64 -22.73
C LYS A 136 -16.58 5.91 -23.17
N ALA A 137 -16.47 6.16 -24.47
CA ALA A 137 -15.98 7.44 -25.00
C ALA A 137 -17.08 8.52 -24.93
N PRO A 138 -16.74 9.79 -24.62
CA PRO A 138 -15.41 10.32 -24.30
C PRO A 138 -14.97 9.99 -22.86
N ILE A 139 -13.75 9.47 -22.70
CA ILE A 139 -13.21 9.11 -21.38
C ILE A 139 -12.41 10.30 -20.83
N ARG A 140 -12.79 10.82 -19.68
CA ARG A 140 -12.08 11.97 -19.06
C ARG A 140 -11.02 11.54 -18.06
N ARG A 141 -10.02 12.39 -17.84
CA ARG A 141 -9.02 12.20 -16.79
C ARG A 141 -9.70 11.97 -15.43
N GLY A 142 -9.38 10.83 -14.81
CA GLY A 142 -9.99 10.38 -13.56
C GLY A 142 -11.22 9.47 -13.72
N GLN A 143 -11.63 9.15 -14.95
CA GLN A 143 -12.58 8.07 -15.21
C GLN A 143 -11.88 6.73 -15.45
N PRO A 144 -12.56 5.61 -15.18
CA PRO A 144 -11.97 4.29 -15.35
C PRO A 144 -11.72 4.04 -16.84
N GLY A 145 -10.47 3.69 -17.16
CA GLY A 145 -10.01 3.49 -18.53
C GLY A 145 -9.41 4.71 -19.23
N TYR A 146 -9.29 5.86 -18.53
CA TYR A 146 -8.48 6.96 -19.04
C TYR A 146 -7.00 6.59 -19.03
N ARG A 147 -6.30 6.91 -20.10
CA ARG A 147 -4.83 6.92 -20.13
C ARG A 147 -4.33 7.96 -21.10
N ASP A 148 -3.17 8.53 -20.80
CA ASP A 148 -2.49 9.46 -21.70
C ASP A 148 -2.27 8.83 -23.09
N ALA A 149 -1.98 7.53 -23.20
CA ALA A 149 -1.77 6.89 -24.51
C ALA A 149 -3.02 6.85 -25.42
N LEU A 150 -4.24 7.02 -24.89
CA LEU A 150 -5.48 7.13 -25.66
C LEU A 150 -5.85 8.60 -25.97
N ASP A 151 -5.27 9.53 -25.22
CA ASP A 151 -5.43 10.97 -25.39
C ASP A 151 -4.33 11.48 -26.33
N ARG A 152 -4.68 11.66 -27.60
CA ARG A 152 -3.72 12.03 -28.64
C ARG A 152 -3.22 13.46 -28.47
N ASP A 153 -4.08 14.35 -27.99
CA ASP A 153 -3.84 15.79 -27.83
C ASP A 153 -3.52 16.23 -26.39
N LYS A 154 -3.59 15.32 -25.41
CA LYS A 154 -3.28 15.55 -23.98
C LYS A 154 -4.15 16.63 -23.34
N ASP A 155 -5.37 16.79 -23.80
CA ASP A 155 -6.32 17.78 -23.28
C ASP A 155 -7.05 17.29 -22.02
N GLY A 156 -6.90 16.00 -21.68
CA GLY A 156 -7.59 15.38 -20.56
C GLY A 156 -8.83 14.59 -20.96
N ILE A 157 -9.12 14.45 -22.27
CA ILE A 157 -10.26 13.73 -22.82
C ILE A 157 -9.76 12.72 -23.85
N ALA A 158 -9.66 11.45 -23.43
CA ALA A 158 -9.34 10.37 -24.34
C ALA A 158 -10.54 10.04 -25.25
N CYS A 159 -10.24 9.80 -26.52
CA CYS A 159 -11.19 9.34 -27.53
C CYS A 159 -12.35 10.32 -27.83
N ASP A 160 -12.06 11.63 -27.73
CA ASP A 160 -12.96 12.74 -28.10
C ASP A 160 -13.24 12.82 -29.61
N LYS A 161 -12.29 12.35 -30.44
CA LYS A 161 -12.31 12.43 -31.90
C LYS A 161 -12.30 11.04 -32.53
#